data_AF-A0A7C6NYP0-F1
#
_entry.id   AF-A0A7C6NYP0-F1
#
_cell.length_a   1.000
_cell.length_b   1.000
_cell.length_c   1.000
_cell.angle_alpha   90.00
_cell.angle_beta   90.00
_cell.angle_gamma   90.00
#
_symmetry.space_group_name_H-M   'P 1'
#
loop_
_entity.id
_entity.type
_entity.pdbx_description
1 polymer ?
#
loop_
_entity_poly.entity_id
_entity_poly.type
_entity_poly.pdbx_seq_one_letter_code
_entity_poly.pdbx_strand_id
1 'polypeptide(L)'
;MNNYLRRVFSGEILSFCDVRVPLEEIEGRYISKGVKPAETDMYQDITCFPLWDEDGAVIYVIALFMTKRTFRARLDAVKAREYIDEHWLDDFNLDKIADAAGVSSSHLMRLFKKYIGKTPYSYYQDVKLEKIKEALGDPGLSISEAFTFCGVDYSGCFAGAFKRTVGMTPSQYRKALSQQTASIEGRLLSHTTPFLSRKEEERLFRILGLFPIPIQIFRPNGDIIFVNEAVLQAWNVRDTGQIIGKYNLIKDPFVNDQFGLKEHIRCAFQGETVLIPDIRIPLESFWAWYKTRSTVYDIEAIYTDILNFPVPDARGRMTYMMSIFFTSRIYQGRADVAKVKEYLENHWREAFDAEAVAKTVNLSPSHLSRLFKKHTGITPYSYYQEVKINRLKAALKDQTLSIAEAFLSCGFEYTGNWTRFFKEKVGMTPSEYRKTVRK
;
A
#
# COMPACT_ATOMS: atom_id res chain seq x y z
N MET A 1 -19.19 -29.13 -2.81
CA MET A 1 -17.75 -29.26 -2.48
C MET A 1 -17.05 -30.45 -3.19
N ASN A 2 -17.70 -31.59 -3.46
CA ASN A 2 -17.08 -32.82 -4.01
C ASN A 2 -16.55 -32.77 -5.47
N ASN A 3 -16.98 -31.82 -6.30
CA ASN A 3 -16.54 -31.75 -7.70
C ASN A 3 -15.17 -31.04 -7.84
N TYR A 4 -14.92 -30.02 -7.03
CA TYR A 4 -13.73 -29.17 -7.13
C TYR A 4 -12.43 -29.87 -6.75
N LEU A 5 -12.42 -30.58 -5.62
CA LEU A 5 -11.23 -31.32 -5.19
C LEU A 5 -10.84 -32.36 -6.26
N ARG A 6 -11.82 -33.08 -6.83
CA ARG A 6 -11.56 -34.03 -7.92
C ARG A 6 -10.90 -33.38 -9.12
N ARG A 7 -11.31 -32.16 -9.50
CA ARG A 7 -10.73 -31.40 -10.61
C ARG A 7 -9.27 -30.98 -10.35
N VAL A 8 -8.97 -30.51 -9.14
CA VAL A 8 -7.58 -30.17 -8.77
C VAL A 8 -6.69 -31.42 -8.78
N PHE A 9 -7.16 -32.50 -8.15
CA PHE A 9 -6.42 -33.77 -8.11
C PHE A 9 -6.37 -34.50 -9.46
N SER A 10 -7.19 -34.09 -10.44
CA SER A 10 -7.09 -34.55 -11.84
C SER A 10 -6.22 -33.64 -12.71
N GLY A 11 -5.60 -32.60 -12.13
CA GLY A 11 -4.62 -31.79 -12.84
C GLY A 11 -5.01 -30.36 -13.18
N GLU A 12 -6.19 -29.92 -12.78
CA GLU A 12 -6.66 -28.58 -13.09
C GLU A 12 -6.16 -27.55 -12.07
N ILE A 13 -5.62 -26.43 -12.55
CA ILE A 13 -5.39 -25.24 -11.70
C ILE A 13 -6.75 -24.60 -11.46
N LEU A 14 -7.16 -24.50 -10.19
CA LEU A 14 -8.42 -23.85 -9.81
C LEU A 14 -8.16 -22.63 -8.95
N SER A 15 -8.70 -21.48 -9.39
CA SER A 15 -8.79 -20.27 -8.60
C SER A 15 -10.23 -20.01 -8.18
N PHE A 16 -10.45 -19.88 -6.89
CA PHE A 16 -11.68 -19.37 -6.30
C PHE A 16 -11.42 -17.94 -5.89
N CYS A 17 -12.13 -16.99 -6.48
CA CYS A 17 -11.99 -15.59 -6.13
C CYS A 17 -13.10 -15.17 -5.15
N ASP A 18 -12.77 -14.25 -4.25
CA ASP A 18 -13.72 -13.61 -3.32
C ASP A 18 -14.49 -14.61 -2.44
N VAL A 19 -13.81 -15.66 -1.97
CA VAL A 19 -14.38 -16.65 -1.06
C VAL A 19 -14.54 -16.04 0.32
N ARG A 20 -15.78 -15.80 0.75
CA ARG A 20 -16.07 -15.39 2.13
C ARG A 20 -15.60 -16.48 3.09
N VAL A 21 -14.67 -16.14 3.96
CA VAL A 21 -14.19 -17.03 5.00
C VAL A 21 -15.28 -17.15 6.06
N PRO A 22 -15.79 -18.36 6.33
CA PRO A 22 -16.83 -18.57 7.32
C PRO A 22 -16.21 -18.56 8.71
N LEU A 23 -15.76 -17.39 9.17
CA LEU A 23 -15.04 -17.22 10.44
C LEU A 23 -15.85 -17.78 11.61
N GLU A 24 -17.16 -17.57 11.66
CA GLU A 24 -18.04 -18.14 12.70
C GLU A 24 -18.00 -19.68 12.74
N GLU A 25 -17.97 -20.35 11.59
CA GLU A 25 -17.88 -21.81 11.51
C GLU A 25 -16.48 -22.34 11.88
N ILE A 26 -15.43 -21.61 11.49
CA ILE A 26 -14.03 -21.93 11.84
C ILE A 26 -13.83 -21.76 13.34
N GLU A 27 -14.28 -20.66 13.92
CA GLU A 27 -14.19 -20.39 15.35
C GLU A 27 -15.00 -21.41 16.16
N GLY A 28 -16.20 -21.78 15.71
CA GLY A 28 -17.00 -22.83 16.34
C GLY A 28 -16.34 -24.22 16.30
N ARG A 29 -15.43 -24.47 15.36
CA ARG A 29 -14.67 -25.73 15.23
C ARG A 29 -13.33 -25.71 15.98
N TYR A 30 -12.70 -24.55 16.15
CA TYR A 30 -11.30 -24.45 16.59
C TYR A 30 -11.03 -23.52 17.80
N ILE A 31 -11.99 -22.69 18.27
CA ILE A 31 -11.80 -21.73 19.37
C ILE A 31 -12.73 -22.00 20.57
N SER A 32 -12.19 -21.89 21.79
CA SER A 32 -12.93 -22.05 23.05
C SER A 32 -13.99 -20.96 23.28
N LYS A 33 -15.19 -21.36 23.71
CA LYS A 33 -16.34 -20.49 24.04
C LYS A 33 -15.92 -19.30 24.93
N GLY A 34 -16.05 -18.07 24.43
CA GLY A 34 -15.90 -16.86 25.28
C GLY A 34 -15.55 -15.55 24.56
N VAL A 35 -15.03 -15.60 23.34
CA VAL A 35 -14.73 -14.38 22.56
C VAL A 35 -15.94 -14.06 21.68
N LYS A 36 -16.53 -12.86 21.85
CA LYS A 36 -17.55 -12.37 20.91
C LYS A 36 -16.84 -12.03 19.58
N PRO A 37 -17.35 -12.50 18.42
CA PRO A 37 -16.71 -12.24 17.14
C PRO A 37 -16.62 -10.72 16.90
N ALA A 38 -15.47 -10.24 16.45
CA ALA A 38 -15.43 -8.96 15.75
C ALA A 38 -16.15 -9.18 14.40
N GLU A 39 -17.18 -8.38 14.09
CA GLU A 39 -17.82 -8.36 12.76
C GLU A 39 -16.75 -8.03 11.71
N THR A 40 -16.08 -9.06 11.20
CA THR A 40 -15.00 -8.99 10.23
C THR A 40 -15.38 -9.91 9.10
N ASP A 41 -15.81 -9.36 7.97
CA ASP A 41 -15.92 -10.17 6.77
C ASP A 41 -14.52 -10.31 6.18
N MET A 42 -13.98 -11.52 6.16
CA MET A 42 -12.73 -11.85 5.47
C MET A 42 -13.07 -12.57 4.17
N TYR A 43 -12.51 -12.10 3.07
CA TYR A 43 -12.61 -12.71 1.75
C TYR A 43 -11.22 -13.11 1.27
N GLN A 44 -11.11 -14.34 0.78
CA GLN A 44 -9.87 -14.91 0.28
C GLN A 44 -10.03 -15.35 -1.17
N ASP A 45 -9.01 -15.08 -1.97
CA ASP A 45 -8.78 -15.82 -3.20
C ASP A 45 -8.01 -17.09 -2.84
N ILE A 46 -8.52 -18.25 -3.22
CA ILE A 46 -7.88 -19.54 -2.97
C ILE A 46 -7.47 -20.08 -4.33
N THR A 47 -6.18 -20.28 -4.55
CA THR A 47 -5.71 -20.95 -5.77
C THR A 47 -5.02 -22.26 -5.44
N CYS A 48 -5.42 -23.33 -6.13
CA CYS A 48 -4.84 -24.64 -5.97
C CYS A 48 -4.10 -25.05 -7.26
N PHE A 49 -2.85 -25.47 -7.11
CA PHE A 49 -1.99 -25.92 -8.21
C PHE A 49 -1.56 -27.37 -8.00
N PRO A 50 -1.87 -28.28 -8.93
CA PRO A 50 -1.33 -29.63 -8.90
C PRO A 50 0.13 -29.63 -9.37
N LEU A 51 0.98 -30.33 -8.63
CA LEU A 51 2.33 -30.68 -9.04
C LEU A 51 2.34 -32.12 -9.55
N TRP A 52 2.98 -32.31 -10.70
CA TRP A 52 3.05 -33.58 -11.41
C TRP A 52 4.39 -34.26 -11.20
N ASP A 53 4.40 -35.59 -11.19
CA ASP A 53 5.62 -36.37 -11.33
C ASP A 53 6.06 -36.49 -12.81
N GLU A 54 7.13 -37.26 -13.03
CA GLU A 54 7.68 -37.51 -14.38
C GLU A 54 6.74 -38.39 -15.24
N ASP A 55 5.80 -39.11 -14.63
CA ASP A 55 4.84 -40.01 -15.28
C ASP A 55 3.48 -39.33 -15.58
N GLY A 56 3.33 -38.05 -15.21
CA GLY A 56 2.12 -37.27 -15.46
C GLY A 56 1.00 -37.55 -14.46
N ALA A 57 1.32 -38.02 -13.25
CA ALA A 57 0.37 -38.13 -12.13
C ALA A 57 0.51 -36.95 -11.16
N VAL A 58 -0.60 -36.45 -10.62
CA VAL A 58 -0.60 -35.39 -9.60
C VAL A 58 -0.08 -35.98 -8.28
N ILE A 59 1.08 -35.53 -7.82
CA ILE A 59 1.72 -35.97 -6.58
C ILE A 59 1.48 -35.02 -5.40
N TYR A 60 1.33 -33.72 -5.66
CA TYR A 60 1.04 -32.72 -4.63
C TYR A 60 0.01 -31.71 -5.13
N VAL A 61 -0.69 -31.09 -4.20
CA VAL A 61 -1.53 -29.92 -4.47
C VAL A 61 -1.08 -28.79 -3.55
N ILE A 62 -0.59 -27.71 -4.13
CA ILE A 62 -0.30 -26.48 -3.39
C ILE A 62 -1.60 -25.69 -3.32
N ALA A 63 -2.12 -25.46 -2.12
CA ALA A 63 -3.26 -24.55 -1.90
C ALA A 63 -2.75 -23.23 -1.32
N LEU A 64 -2.98 -22.15 -2.05
CA LEU A 64 -2.54 -20.81 -1.71
C LEU A 64 -3.76 -19.96 -1.35
N PHE A 65 -3.77 -19.43 -0.13
CA PHE A 65 -4.86 -18.62 0.41
C PHE A 65 -4.42 -17.16 0.47
N MET A 66 -4.97 -16.33 -0.41
CA MET A 66 -4.68 -14.90 -0.51
C MET A 66 -5.81 -14.08 0.05
N THR A 67 -5.54 -13.31 1.10
CA THR A 67 -6.57 -12.43 1.68
C THR A 67 -6.76 -11.19 0.81
N LYS A 68 -7.90 -11.11 0.10
CA LYS A 68 -8.25 -10.00 -0.82
C LYS A 68 -8.83 -8.79 -0.10
N ARG A 69 -9.76 -9.06 0.83
CA ARG A 69 -10.48 -8.04 1.58
C ARG A 69 -10.68 -8.56 2.99
N THR A 70 -10.13 -7.86 3.95
CA THR A 70 -10.67 -7.90 5.31
C THR A 70 -11.49 -6.64 5.47
N PHE A 71 -12.81 -6.75 5.63
CA PHE A 71 -13.63 -5.67 6.18
C PHE A 71 -13.30 -5.56 7.66
N ARG A 72 -12.08 -5.11 7.95
CA ARG A 72 -11.60 -4.77 9.28
C ARG A 72 -11.79 -3.28 9.47
N ALA A 73 -12.85 -2.93 10.19
CA ALA A 73 -13.22 -1.55 10.53
C ALA A 73 -13.53 -0.69 9.29
N ARG A 74 -14.45 0.27 9.44
CA ARG A 74 -14.65 1.27 8.37
C ARG A 74 -13.31 1.93 8.04
N LEU A 75 -13.00 2.11 6.76
CA LEU A 75 -11.78 2.78 6.25
C LEU A 75 -11.44 4.05 7.06
N ASP A 76 -12.46 4.76 7.52
CA ASP A 76 -12.36 5.96 8.36
C ASP A 76 -11.71 5.69 9.73
N ALA A 77 -12.02 4.56 10.39
CA ALA A 77 -11.39 4.17 11.65
C ALA A 77 -9.93 3.72 11.46
N VAL A 78 -9.62 3.06 10.33
CA VAL A 78 -8.26 2.70 9.96
C VAL A 78 -7.42 3.95 9.70
N LYS A 79 -7.94 4.91 8.92
CA LYS A 79 -7.28 6.20 8.67
C LYS A 79 -7.05 7.02 9.94
N ALA A 80 -8.02 7.00 10.86
CA ALA A 80 -7.84 7.64 12.16
C ALA A 80 -6.73 6.99 12.98
N ARG A 81 -6.63 5.65 12.92
CA ARG A 81 -5.56 4.90 13.59
C ARG A 81 -4.19 5.22 12.98
N GLU A 82 -4.08 5.14 11.65
CA GLU A 82 -2.86 5.50 10.90
C GLU A 82 -2.39 6.92 11.24
N TYR A 83 -3.32 7.89 11.27
CA TYR A 83 -2.99 9.25 11.64
C TYR A 83 -2.41 9.33 13.06
N ILE A 84 -2.99 8.62 14.03
CA ILE A 84 -2.47 8.55 15.41
C ILE A 84 -1.09 7.88 15.45
N ASP A 85 -0.89 6.81 14.68
CA ASP A 85 0.37 6.07 14.61
C ASP A 85 1.50 6.91 13.99
N GLU A 86 1.19 7.77 13.01
CA GLU A 86 2.15 8.68 12.36
C GLU A 86 2.43 9.94 13.18
N HIS A 87 1.40 10.49 13.85
CA HIS A 87 1.47 11.76 14.58
C HIS A 87 1.48 11.54 16.10
N TRP A 88 1.99 10.39 16.56
CA TRP A 88 1.98 10.01 17.97
C TRP A 88 2.80 10.95 18.87
N LEU A 89 3.76 11.69 18.29
CA LEU A 89 4.59 12.66 19.01
C LEU A 89 3.82 13.96 19.31
N ASP A 90 2.89 14.34 18.43
CA ASP A 90 2.07 15.54 18.56
C ASP A 90 1.11 15.45 19.74
N ASP A 91 0.69 16.61 20.25
CA ASP A 91 -0.40 16.66 21.24
C ASP A 91 -1.70 16.12 20.66
N PHE A 92 -2.41 15.31 21.47
CA PHE A 92 -3.64 14.68 21.05
C PHE A 92 -4.70 15.71 20.65
N ASN A 93 -5.19 15.60 19.42
CA ASN A 93 -6.26 16.45 18.90
C ASN A 93 -7.28 15.61 18.12
N LEU A 94 -8.47 15.42 18.70
CA LEU A 94 -9.53 14.59 18.12
C LEU A 94 -10.03 15.13 16.77
N ASP A 95 -10.11 16.45 16.61
CA ASP A 95 -10.64 17.08 15.39
C ASP A 95 -9.69 16.86 14.21
N LYS A 96 -8.37 16.99 14.43
CA LYS A 96 -7.36 16.67 13.41
C LYS A 96 -7.44 15.22 12.95
N ILE A 97 -7.61 14.29 13.90
CA ILE A 97 -7.75 12.85 13.60
C ILE A 97 -9.05 12.60 12.79
N ALA A 98 -10.14 13.27 13.16
CA ALA A 98 -11.43 13.16 12.48
C ALA A 98 -11.36 13.73 11.06
N ASP A 99 -10.70 14.87 10.87
CA ASP A 99 -10.47 15.51 9.57
C ASP A 99 -9.56 14.67 8.66
N ALA A 100 -8.54 14.03 9.23
CA ALA A 100 -7.70 13.07 8.51
C ALA A 100 -8.51 11.87 8.03
N ALA A 101 -9.38 11.34 8.90
CA ALA A 101 -10.29 10.24 8.60
C ALA A 101 -11.49 10.62 7.71
N GLY A 102 -11.79 11.91 7.53
CA GLY A 102 -12.91 12.40 6.72
C GLY A 102 -14.29 12.23 7.36
N VAL A 103 -14.35 12.18 8.70
CA VAL A 103 -15.57 12.02 9.50
C VAL A 103 -15.65 13.12 10.56
N SER A 104 -16.81 13.32 11.19
CA SER A 104 -16.89 14.21 12.35
C SER A 104 -16.33 13.55 13.61
N SER A 105 -15.85 14.36 14.57
CA SER A 105 -15.26 13.90 15.83
C SER A 105 -16.18 12.98 16.64
N SER A 106 -17.48 13.30 16.71
CA SER A 106 -18.49 12.45 17.35
C SER A 106 -18.68 11.12 16.62
N HIS A 107 -18.61 11.14 15.29
CA HIS A 107 -18.72 9.93 14.47
C HIS A 107 -17.48 9.05 14.63
N LEU A 108 -16.29 9.65 14.64
CA LEU A 108 -15.01 8.98 14.88
C LEU A 108 -15.02 8.28 16.24
N MET A 109 -15.42 8.96 17.32
CA MET A 109 -15.46 8.38 18.66
C MET A 109 -16.29 7.08 18.70
N ARG A 110 -17.47 7.11 18.05
CA ARG A 110 -18.35 5.94 17.96
C ARG A 110 -17.72 4.82 17.13
N LEU A 111 -17.07 5.15 16.01
CA LEU A 111 -16.39 4.16 15.16
C LEU A 111 -15.20 3.52 15.89
N PHE A 112 -14.34 4.33 16.50
CA PHE A 112 -13.15 3.86 17.20
C PHE A 112 -13.54 2.93 18.35
N LYS A 113 -14.53 3.32 19.17
CA LYS A 113 -15.03 2.45 20.25
C LYS A 113 -15.66 1.16 19.73
N LYS A 114 -16.41 1.23 18.61
CA LYS A 114 -17.07 0.06 18.02
C LYS A 114 -16.08 -0.92 17.40
N TYR A 115 -15.07 -0.44 16.68
CA TYR A 115 -14.21 -1.28 15.84
C TYR A 115 -12.79 -1.50 16.39
N ILE A 116 -12.25 -0.56 17.15
CA ILE A 116 -10.93 -0.68 17.82
C ILE A 116 -11.10 -1.10 19.29
N GLY A 117 -12.32 -1.04 19.83
CA GLY A 117 -12.63 -1.40 21.22
C GLY A 117 -12.17 -0.35 22.25
N LYS A 118 -11.54 0.73 21.81
CA LYS A 118 -11.00 1.81 22.64
C LYS A 118 -11.42 3.18 22.10
N THR A 119 -11.30 4.23 22.91
CA THR A 119 -11.41 5.61 22.39
C THR A 119 -10.12 5.99 21.66
N PRO A 120 -10.15 6.96 20.72
CA PRO A 120 -8.93 7.43 20.05
C PRO A 120 -7.85 7.88 21.03
N TYR A 121 -8.25 8.55 22.12
CA TYR A 121 -7.32 8.99 23.17
C TYR A 121 -6.67 7.81 23.90
N SER A 122 -7.46 6.81 24.29
CA SER A 122 -6.92 5.63 24.96
C SER A 122 -5.96 4.86 24.06
N TYR A 123 -6.23 4.77 22.76
CA TYR A 123 -5.32 4.14 21.80
C TYR A 123 -4.03 4.96 21.60
N TYR A 124 -4.14 6.28 21.47
CA TYR A 124 -2.97 7.17 21.45
C TYR A 124 -2.08 7.01 22.70
N GLN A 125 -2.69 6.84 23.87
CA GLN A 125 -1.94 6.55 25.10
C GLN A 125 -1.20 5.21 25.01
N ASP A 126 -1.84 4.17 24.47
CA ASP A 126 -1.18 2.88 24.27
C ASP A 126 0.02 3.00 23.33
N VAL A 127 -0.13 3.68 22.19
CA VAL A 127 0.97 3.93 21.23
C VAL A 127 2.14 4.63 21.91
N LYS A 128 1.88 5.70 22.69
CA LYS A 128 2.94 6.37 23.46
C LYS A 128 3.60 5.46 24.49
N LEU A 129 2.83 4.62 25.17
CA LEU A 129 3.38 3.67 26.15
C LEU A 129 4.30 2.64 25.48
N GLU A 130 3.96 2.16 24.28
CA GLU A 130 4.86 1.30 23.50
C GLU A 130 6.15 2.03 23.09
N LYS A 131 6.07 3.28 22.62
CA LYS A 131 7.27 4.08 22.32
C LYS A 131 8.16 4.35 23.52
N ILE A 132 7.56 4.53 24.70
CA ILE A 132 8.30 4.63 25.95
C ILE A 132 8.99 3.29 26.28
N LYS A 133 8.33 2.14 26.08
CA LYS A 133 8.97 0.82 26.28
C LYS A 133 10.18 0.64 25.37
N GLU A 134 10.06 1.03 24.10
CA GLU A 134 11.16 1.01 23.13
C GLU A 134 12.33 1.88 23.61
N ALA A 135 12.06 3.15 23.96
CA ALA A 135 13.07 4.08 24.45
C ALA A 135 13.70 3.65 25.79
N LEU A 136 12.97 2.93 26.63
CA LEU A 136 13.52 2.35 27.86
C LEU A 136 14.52 1.22 27.61
N GLY A 137 14.52 0.61 26.43
CA GLY A 137 15.48 -0.41 26.02
C GLY A 137 16.87 0.16 25.66
N ASP A 138 16.97 1.46 25.39
CA ASP A 138 18.25 2.11 25.11
C ASP A 138 19.03 2.37 26.42
N PRO A 139 20.21 1.75 26.61
CA PRO A 139 21.04 1.98 27.80
C PRO A 139 21.66 3.39 27.84
N GLY A 140 21.70 4.12 26.72
CA GLY A 140 22.22 5.48 26.61
C GLY A 140 21.26 6.56 27.10
N LEU A 141 19.97 6.25 27.28
CA LEU A 141 18.96 7.21 27.74
C LEU A 141 18.67 7.02 29.23
N SER A 142 18.60 8.11 30.01
CA SER A 142 17.97 8.06 31.33
C SER A 142 16.47 7.77 31.19
N ILE A 143 15.84 7.33 32.27
CA ILE A 143 14.39 7.06 32.28
C ILE A 143 13.61 8.34 31.97
N SER A 144 14.06 9.48 32.49
CA SER A 144 13.44 10.78 32.24
C SER A 144 13.57 11.17 30.77
N GLU A 145 14.75 10.99 30.16
CA GLU A 145 14.99 11.30 28.75
C GLU A 145 14.17 10.39 27.83
N ALA A 146 14.00 9.11 28.17
CA ALA A 146 13.15 8.20 27.39
C ALA A 146 11.69 8.68 27.31
N PHE A 147 11.16 9.24 28.40
CA PHE A 147 9.81 9.83 28.42
C PHE A 147 9.77 11.15 27.63
N THR A 148 10.74 12.04 27.85
CA THR A 148 10.85 13.32 27.13
C THR A 148 10.95 13.12 25.63
N PHE A 149 11.70 12.11 25.17
CA PHE A 149 11.83 11.75 23.75
C PHE A 149 10.48 11.33 23.13
N CYS A 150 9.58 10.80 23.95
CA CYS A 150 8.22 10.46 23.56
C CYS A 150 7.22 11.62 23.72
N GLY A 151 7.69 12.84 24.01
CA GLY A 151 6.87 14.03 24.18
C GLY A 151 6.02 14.01 25.45
N VAL A 152 6.43 13.29 26.50
CA VAL A 152 5.72 13.23 27.78
C VAL A 152 6.66 13.43 28.96
N ASP A 153 6.16 13.99 30.06
CA ASP A 153 6.95 14.11 31.29
C ASP A 153 6.87 12.82 32.11
N TYR A 154 8.04 12.37 32.59
CA TYR A 154 8.18 11.27 33.52
C TYR A 154 7.47 11.52 34.86
N SER A 155 7.37 12.78 35.31
CA SER A 155 6.68 13.13 36.56
C SER A 155 5.15 13.06 36.47
N GLY A 156 4.60 12.90 35.26
CA GLY A 156 3.18 13.06 34.96
C GLY A 156 2.33 11.78 34.93
N CYS A 157 1.11 11.93 34.38
CA CYS A 157 0.10 10.86 34.27
C CYS A 157 0.60 9.60 33.54
N PHE A 158 1.61 9.72 32.66
CA PHE A 158 2.13 8.63 31.85
C PHE A 158 3.00 7.62 32.61
N ALA A 159 3.76 8.03 33.64
CA ALA A 159 4.48 7.06 34.48
C ALA A 159 3.51 6.18 35.28
N GLY A 160 2.42 6.79 35.78
CA GLY A 160 1.31 6.07 36.41
C GLY A 160 0.56 5.17 35.43
N ALA A 161 0.29 5.64 34.20
CA ALA A 161 -0.33 4.85 33.14
C ALA A 161 0.54 3.67 32.71
N PHE A 162 1.86 3.86 32.63
CA PHE A 162 2.83 2.81 32.34
C PHE A 162 2.77 1.71 33.40
N LYS A 163 2.83 2.06 34.69
CA LYS A 163 2.74 1.07 35.77
C LYS A 163 1.42 0.31 35.75
N ARG A 164 0.29 0.99 35.50
CA ARG A 164 -1.03 0.34 35.41
C ARG A 164 -1.13 -0.62 34.23
N THR A 165 -0.54 -0.26 33.09
CA THR A 165 -0.66 -1.02 31.83
C THR A 165 0.34 -2.17 31.76
N VAL A 166 1.58 -1.94 32.21
CA VAL A 166 2.71 -2.87 32.11
C VAL A 166 2.86 -3.73 33.39
N GLY A 167 2.22 -3.31 34.49
CA GLY A 167 2.28 -4.01 35.78
C GLY A 167 3.55 -3.73 36.61
N MET A 168 4.53 -3.02 36.04
CA MET A 168 5.80 -2.67 36.69
C MET A 168 6.22 -1.24 36.36
N THR A 169 7.10 -0.65 37.16
CA THR A 169 7.60 0.70 36.90
C THR A 169 8.57 0.73 35.71
N PRO A 170 8.73 1.88 35.03
CA PRO A 170 9.71 2.03 33.94
C PRO A 170 11.13 1.54 34.29
N SER A 171 11.59 1.82 35.52
CA SER A 171 12.89 1.36 36.02
C SER A 171 12.98 -0.17 36.15
N GLN A 172 11.92 -0.79 36.70
CA GLN A 172 11.84 -2.25 36.82
C GLN A 172 11.79 -2.93 35.44
N TYR A 173 11.05 -2.33 34.50
CA TYR A 173 10.93 -2.82 33.13
C TYR A 173 12.29 -2.82 32.40
N ARG A 174 13.04 -1.72 32.47
CA ARG A 174 14.39 -1.63 31.91
C ARG A 174 15.33 -2.70 32.49
N LYS A 175 15.29 -2.90 33.81
CA LYS A 175 16.11 -3.92 34.48
C LYS A 175 15.79 -5.33 33.99
N ALA A 176 14.52 -5.63 33.73
CA ALA A 176 14.08 -6.92 33.19
C ALA A 176 14.55 -7.13 31.74
N LEU A 177 14.51 -6.08 30.90
CA LEU A 177 15.02 -6.14 29.52
C LEU A 177 16.51 -6.50 29.49
N SER A 178 17.33 -5.87 30.34
CA SER A 178 18.78 -6.17 30.41
C SER A 178 19.06 -7.63 30.82
N GLN A 179 18.16 -8.28 31.56
CA GLN A 179 18.29 -9.69 31.96
C GLN A 179 17.80 -10.67 30.87
N GLN A 180 16.85 -10.25 30.03
CA GLN A 180 16.31 -11.05 28.93
C GLN A 180 17.26 -11.13 27.73
N THR A 181 17.92 -10.02 27.36
CA THR A 181 18.85 -9.97 26.21
C THR A 181 20.03 -10.93 26.38
N ALA A 182 20.51 -11.13 27.61
CA ALA A 182 21.57 -12.10 27.93
C ALA A 182 21.16 -13.58 27.77
N SER A 183 19.86 -13.89 27.70
CA SER A 183 19.35 -15.26 27.58
C SER A 183 19.01 -15.68 26.14
N ILE A 184 18.88 -14.70 25.22
CA ILE A 184 18.42 -14.91 23.84
C ILE A 184 19.58 -15.25 22.89
N GLU A 185 20.79 -14.74 23.12
CA GLU A 185 21.99 -15.05 22.32
C GLU A 185 22.39 -16.53 22.36
N GLY A 186 21.93 -17.30 23.35
CA GLY A 186 22.25 -18.72 23.50
C GLY A 186 21.31 -19.71 22.83
N ARG A 187 20.30 -19.27 22.05
CA ARG A 187 19.17 -20.15 21.68
C ARG A 187 18.64 -20.03 20.23
N LEU A 188 19.46 -19.61 19.27
CA LEU A 188 19.10 -19.69 17.85
C LEU A 188 19.34 -21.11 17.32
N LEU A 189 18.23 -21.78 17.05
CA LEU A 189 18.11 -23.19 16.68
C LEU A 189 18.66 -23.46 15.28
N SER A 190 19.46 -24.53 15.19
CA SER A 190 19.89 -25.18 13.97
C SER A 190 18.70 -25.86 13.28
N HIS A 191 18.24 -25.30 12.18
CA HIS A 191 17.45 -26.03 11.20
C HIS A 191 18.31 -26.24 9.95
N THR A 192 18.56 -27.52 9.64
CA THR A 192 19.20 -27.96 8.40
C THR A 192 18.30 -27.59 7.22
N THR A 193 18.75 -26.61 6.44
CA THR A 193 18.08 -26.10 5.24
C THR A 193 18.33 -27.05 4.06
N PRO A 194 17.31 -27.37 3.25
CA PRO A 194 17.46 -28.26 2.09
C PRO A 194 18.29 -27.59 0.97
N PHE A 195 19.14 -28.40 0.33
CA PHE A 195 20.03 -28.04 -0.77
C PHE A 195 19.30 -27.95 -2.13
N LEU A 196 19.83 -27.13 -3.07
CA LEU A 196 19.37 -27.05 -4.46
C LEU A 196 20.53 -27.30 -5.44
N SER A 197 20.47 -28.39 -6.19
CA SER A 197 21.24 -28.62 -7.42
C SER A 197 20.71 -27.77 -8.58
N ARG A 198 21.48 -27.65 -9.67
CA ARG A 198 21.07 -26.90 -10.87
C ARG A 198 19.75 -27.39 -11.48
N LYS A 199 19.49 -28.70 -11.44
CA LYS A 199 18.22 -29.31 -11.90
C LYS A 199 17.06 -28.95 -10.96
N GLU A 200 17.33 -28.84 -9.66
CA GLU A 200 16.36 -28.42 -8.65
C GLU A 200 16.08 -26.90 -8.71
N GLU A 201 17.06 -26.09 -9.11
CA GLU A 201 16.90 -24.66 -9.35
C GLU A 201 15.93 -24.38 -10.52
N GLU A 202 16.09 -25.06 -11.66
CA GLU A 202 15.15 -24.94 -12.78
C GLU A 202 13.73 -25.40 -12.40
N ARG A 203 13.62 -26.47 -11.59
CA ARG A 203 12.33 -26.92 -11.04
C ARG A 203 11.73 -25.88 -10.10
N LEU A 204 12.54 -25.30 -9.22
CA LEU A 204 12.12 -24.25 -8.29
C LEU A 204 11.59 -23.03 -9.05
N PHE A 205 12.32 -22.51 -10.04
CA PHE A 205 11.88 -21.33 -10.78
C PHE A 205 10.60 -21.59 -11.58
N ARG A 206 10.44 -22.81 -12.14
CA ARG A 206 9.16 -23.22 -12.75
C ARG A 206 8.02 -23.20 -11.75
N ILE A 207 8.22 -23.75 -10.55
CA ILE A 207 7.21 -23.74 -9.49
C ILE A 207 6.88 -22.31 -9.06
N LEU A 208 7.87 -21.46 -8.81
CA LEU A 208 7.68 -20.05 -8.41
C LEU A 208 6.99 -19.23 -9.50
N GLY A 209 7.16 -19.58 -10.77
CA GLY A 209 6.45 -18.98 -11.89
C GLY A 209 4.93 -19.19 -11.85
N LEU A 210 4.45 -20.23 -11.17
CA LEU A 210 3.01 -20.52 -11.03
C LEU A 210 2.32 -19.68 -9.95
N PHE A 211 3.09 -19.03 -9.06
CA PHE A 211 2.53 -18.31 -7.94
C PHE A 211 1.86 -17.00 -8.39
N PRO A 212 0.62 -16.70 -7.95
CA PRO A 212 -0.13 -15.50 -8.32
C PRO A 212 0.21 -14.31 -7.40
N ILE A 213 1.36 -14.37 -6.72
CA ILE A 213 1.90 -13.32 -5.86
C ILE A 213 3.25 -12.87 -6.40
N PRO A 214 3.62 -11.60 -6.30
CA PRO A 214 4.90 -11.15 -6.83
C PRO A 214 6.05 -11.82 -6.08
N ILE A 215 6.91 -12.51 -6.82
CA ILE A 215 8.12 -13.18 -6.30
C ILE A 215 9.33 -12.74 -7.12
N GLN A 216 10.41 -12.42 -6.41
CA GLN A 216 11.67 -11.98 -6.99
C GLN A 216 12.83 -12.75 -6.38
N ILE A 217 13.87 -12.98 -7.18
CA ILE A 217 15.09 -13.65 -6.71
C ILE A 217 16.29 -12.83 -7.12
N PHE A 218 17.19 -12.63 -6.15
CA PHE A 218 18.41 -11.86 -6.30
C PHE A 218 19.62 -12.72 -6.00
N ARG A 219 20.72 -12.45 -6.71
CA ARG A 219 22.05 -12.95 -6.34
C ARG A 219 22.58 -12.20 -5.11
N PRO A 220 23.62 -12.72 -4.42
CA PRO A 220 24.19 -12.05 -3.24
C PRO A 220 24.78 -10.68 -3.54
N ASN A 221 25.11 -10.40 -4.81
CA ASN A 221 25.58 -9.08 -5.27
C ASN A 221 24.43 -8.09 -5.56
N GLY A 222 23.17 -8.48 -5.32
CA GLY A 222 21.98 -7.67 -5.52
C GLY A 222 21.35 -7.75 -6.91
N ASP A 223 21.95 -8.45 -7.87
CA ASP A 223 21.40 -8.56 -9.22
C ASP A 223 20.13 -9.41 -9.24
N ILE A 224 19.07 -8.91 -9.86
CA ILE A 224 17.84 -9.69 -10.06
C ILE A 224 18.03 -10.73 -11.16
N ILE A 225 17.56 -11.95 -10.89
CA ILE A 225 17.69 -13.09 -11.81
C ILE A 225 16.36 -13.73 -12.17
N PHE A 226 15.32 -13.48 -11.37
CA PHE A 226 14.00 -14.04 -11.60
C PHE A 226 12.94 -13.06 -11.12
N VAL A 227 11.88 -12.95 -11.90
CA VAL A 227 10.60 -12.36 -11.55
C VAL A 227 9.51 -13.24 -12.14
N ASN A 228 8.40 -13.44 -11.43
CA ASN A 228 7.25 -14.15 -12.00
C ASN A 228 6.25 -13.20 -12.66
N GLU A 229 5.24 -13.76 -13.33
CA GLU A 229 4.18 -12.99 -14.02
C GLU A 229 3.46 -12.01 -13.09
N ALA A 230 3.29 -12.36 -11.81
CA ALA A 230 2.66 -11.48 -10.83
C ALA A 230 3.47 -10.19 -10.60
N VAL A 231 4.80 -10.23 -10.66
CA VAL A 231 5.65 -9.02 -10.62
C VAL A 231 5.43 -8.16 -11.87
N LEU A 232 5.41 -8.79 -13.05
CA LEU A 232 5.20 -8.08 -14.32
C LEU A 232 3.85 -7.36 -14.33
N GLN A 233 2.80 -8.03 -13.86
CA GLN A 233 1.46 -7.46 -13.72
C GLN A 233 1.41 -6.36 -12.67
N ALA A 234 1.99 -6.58 -11.48
CA ALA A 234 1.98 -5.61 -10.39
C ALA A 234 2.72 -4.31 -10.76
N TRP A 235 3.80 -4.43 -11.52
CA TRP A 235 4.64 -3.30 -11.92
C TRP A 235 4.35 -2.78 -13.32
N ASN A 236 3.35 -3.37 -14.01
CA ASN A 236 2.96 -3.03 -15.38
C ASN A 236 4.15 -3.05 -16.37
N VAL A 237 4.98 -4.08 -16.25
CA VAL A 237 6.13 -4.34 -17.13
C VAL A 237 5.74 -5.40 -18.15
N ARG A 238 6.06 -5.18 -19.43
CA ARG A 238 5.61 -6.08 -20.52
C ARG A 238 6.32 -7.42 -20.54
N ASP A 239 7.59 -7.45 -20.16
CA ASP A 239 8.44 -8.63 -20.25
C ASP A 239 9.63 -8.55 -19.28
N THR A 240 10.20 -9.70 -18.95
CA THR A 240 11.30 -9.82 -17.99
C THR A 240 12.60 -9.16 -18.46
N GLY A 241 12.81 -8.96 -19.76
CA GLY A 241 14.02 -8.33 -20.33
C GLY A 241 14.14 -6.83 -20.02
N GLN A 242 13.09 -6.21 -19.49
CA GLN A 242 13.13 -4.85 -18.96
C GLN A 242 13.71 -4.78 -17.55
N ILE A 243 13.73 -5.90 -16.81
CA ILE A 243 14.13 -5.98 -15.40
C ILE A 243 15.42 -6.79 -15.25
N ILE A 244 15.43 -8.03 -15.78
CA ILE A 244 16.53 -8.98 -15.61
C ILE A 244 17.80 -8.43 -16.28
N GLY A 245 18.90 -8.42 -15.51
CA GLY A 245 20.20 -7.92 -15.93
C GLY A 245 20.34 -6.39 -15.96
N LYS A 246 19.27 -5.64 -15.61
CA LYS A 246 19.28 -4.17 -15.56
C LYS A 246 19.07 -3.62 -14.15
N TYR A 247 18.40 -4.40 -13.29
CA TYR A 247 18.05 -3.99 -11.93
C TYR A 247 18.97 -4.66 -10.89
N ASN A 248 19.44 -3.85 -9.93
CA ASN A 248 20.21 -4.31 -8.78
C ASN A 248 19.63 -3.70 -7.50
N LEU A 249 19.16 -4.56 -6.59
CA LEU A 249 18.44 -4.16 -5.39
C LEU A 249 19.31 -3.39 -4.39
N ILE A 250 20.58 -3.77 -4.25
CA ILE A 250 21.53 -3.14 -3.33
C ILE A 250 21.86 -1.71 -3.79
N LYS A 251 21.81 -1.46 -5.10
CA LYS A 251 22.09 -0.14 -5.70
C LYS A 251 20.85 0.70 -5.92
N ASP A 252 19.66 0.20 -5.62
CA ASP A 252 18.41 0.92 -5.85
C ASP A 252 18.34 2.16 -4.93
N PRO A 253 18.23 3.39 -5.47
CA PRO A 253 18.08 4.61 -4.67
C PRO A 253 16.87 4.56 -3.73
N PHE A 254 15.73 4.00 -4.17
CA PHE A 254 14.54 3.88 -3.33
C PHE A 254 14.81 3.04 -2.07
N VAL A 255 15.52 1.92 -2.22
CA VAL A 255 15.91 1.05 -1.10
C VAL A 255 16.91 1.74 -0.18
N ASN A 256 17.84 2.51 -0.76
CA ASN A 256 18.93 3.14 -0.01
C ASN A 256 18.56 4.45 0.68
N ASP A 257 17.59 5.19 0.14
CA ASP A 257 17.17 6.50 0.65
C ASP A 257 16.01 6.38 1.66
N GLN A 258 15.36 5.22 1.76
CA GLN A 258 14.28 4.97 2.72
C GLN A 258 14.83 4.43 4.05
N PHE A 259 14.58 5.17 5.14
CA PHE A 259 15.00 4.80 6.50
C PHE A 259 14.41 3.44 6.92
N GLY A 260 15.24 2.55 7.48
CA GLY A 260 14.87 1.19 7.90
C GLY A 260 14.91 0.14 6.78
N LEU A 261 14.50 0.47 5.55
CA LEU A 261 14.46 -0.48 4.43
C LEU A 261 15.85 -1.01 4.07
N LYS A 262 16.84 -0.13 3.97
CA LYS A 262 18.24 -0.49 3.70
C LYS A 262 18.80 -1.51 4.69
N GLU A 263 18.52 -1.34 5.97
CA GLU A 263 19.06 -2.20 7.02
C GLU A 263 18.40 -3.58 7.01
N HIS A 264 17.08 -3.63 6.82
CA HIS A 264 16.36 -4.90 6.67
C HIS A 264 16.82 -5.70 5.45
N ILE A 265 17.03 -5.04 4.30
CA ILE A 265 17.57 -5.68 3.10
C ILE A 265 19.02 -6.16 3.35
N ARG A 266 19.84 -5.38 4.07
CA ARG A 266 21.19 -5.78 4.47
C ARG A 266 21.18 -7.06 5.31
N CYS A 267 20.33 -7.15 6.34
CA CYS A 267 20.16 -8.34 7.16
C CYS A 267 19.74 -9.56 6.30
N ALA A 268 18.83 -9.39 5.35
CA ALA A 268 18.43 -10.46 4.44
C ALA A 268 19.60 -10.99 3.59
N PHE A 269 20.46 -10.10 3.08
CA PHE A 269 21.69 -10.48 2.38
C PHE A 269 22.78 -11.06 3.29
N GLN A 270 22.64 -10.98 4.60
CA GLN A 270 23.54 -11.60 5.58
C GLN A 270 23.07 -12.97 6.07
N GLY A 271 21.93 -13.45 5.57
CA GLY A 271 21.41 -14.77 5.91
C GLY A 271 20.28 -14.75 6.94
N GLU A 272 19.68 -13.60 7.23
CA GLU A 272 18.52 -13.52 8.11
C GLU A 272 17.21 -13.55 7.32
N THR A 273 16.19 -14.22 7.85
CA THR A 273 14.82 -14.07 7.32
C THR A 273 14.22 -12.80 7.89
N VAL A 274 13.86 -11.86 7.02
CA VAL A 274 13.40 -10.53 7.39
C VAL A 274 12.04 -10.25 6.78
N LEU A 275 11.04 -10.05 7.64
CA LEU A 275 9.74 -9.51 7.24
C LEU A 275 9.78 -8.00 7.40
N ILE A 276 9.52 -7.28 6.31
CA ILE A 276 9.36 -5.83 6.34
C ILE A 276 7.87 -5.53 6.15
N PRO A 277 7.16 -5.16 7.23
CA PRO A 277 5.74 -4.91 7.13
C PRO A 277 5.47 -3.53 6.51
N ASP A 278 4.36 -3.45 5.80
CA ASP A 278 3.66 -2.22 5.41
C ASP A 278 4.49 -1.17 4.66
N ILE A 279 5.39 -1.62 3.77
CA ILE A 279 6.15 -0.72 2.91
C ILE A 279 5.22 -0.05 1.92
N ARG A 280 5.20 1.29 1.95
CA ARG A 280 4.64 2.12 0.89
C ARG A 280 5.59 2.15 -0.31
N ILE A 281 5.16 1.57 -1.43
CA ILE A 281 5.80 1.68 -2.73
C ILE A 281 5.14 2.85 -3.49
N PRO A 282 5.82 4.01 -3.63
CA PRO A 282 5.33 5.11 -4.45
C PRO A 282 5.54 4.76 -5.93
N LEU A 283 4.45 4.51 -6.66
CA LEU A 283 4.53 4.11 -8.06
C LEU A 283 4.94 5.25 -9.01
N GLU A 284 4.82 6.49 -8.56
CA GLU A 284 5.25 7.70 -9.29
C GLU A 284 6.74 7.64 -9.67
N SER A 285 7.58 7.12 -8.77
CA SER A 285 9.03 6.96 -8.98
C SER A 285 9.35 5.81 -9.94
N PHE A 286 8.58 4.72 -9.91
CA PHE A 286 8.75 3.57 -10.80
C PHE A 286 8.46 3.95 -12.26
N TRP A 287 7.47 4.81 -12.52
CA TRP A 287 7.08 5.19 -13.88
C TRP A 287 8.12 6.04 -14.62
N ALA A 288 8.99 6.76 -13.89
CA ALA A 288 10.11 7.49 -14.47
C ALA A 288 11.13 6.54 -15.14
N TRP A 289 11.26 5.30 -14.65
CA TRP A 289 12.18 4.30 -15.20
C TRP A 289 11.62 3.55 -16.41
N TYR A 290 10.31 3.25 -16.44
CA TYR A 290 9.70 2.41 -17.49
C TYR A 290 9.11 3.17 -18.69
N LYS A 291 9.26 4.51 -18.75
CA LYS A 291 8.93 5.40 -19.90
C LYS A 291 7.55 5.25 -20.55
N THR A 292 6.64 4.45 -19.97
CA THR A 292 5.30 4.22 -20.51
C THR A 292 4.28 4.28 -19.38
N ARG A 293 3.51 5.38 -19.33
CA ARG A 293 2.28 5.45 -18.53
C ARG A 293 1.23 4.58 -19.24
N SER A 294 0.81 3.48 -18.62
CA SER A 294 -0.46 2.86 -18.98
C SER A 294 -1.58 3.75 -18.42
N THR A 295 -2.55 4.14 -19.26
CA THR A 295 -3.73 4.92 -18.86
C THR A 295 -4.72 4.12 -18.02
N VAL A 296 -4.42 2.84 -17.74
CA VAL A 296 -5.33 1.87 -17.11
C VAL A 296 -5.07 1.70 -15.59
N TYR A 297 -4.01 2.30 -15.04
CA TYR A 297 -3.63 2.14 -13.63
C TYR A 297 -3.64 3.47 -12.85
N ASP A 298 -4.76 3.75 -12.17
CA ASP A 298 -4.92 4.87 -11.21
C ASP A 298 -4.53 4.44 -9.78
N ILE A 299 -3.31 3.90 -9.63
CA ILE A 299 -2.75 3.48 -8.33
C ILE A 299 -1.69 4.50 -7.91
N GLU A 300 -1.93 5.21 -6.81
CA GLU A 300 -1.01 6.23 -6.27
C GLU A 300 0.08 5.58 -5.39
N ALA A 301 -0.28 4.56 -4.62
CA ALA A 301 0.66 3.83 -3.78
C ALA A 301 0.20 2.39 -3.53
N ILE A 302 1.16 1.47 -3.44
CA ILE A 302 0.94 0.09 -2.99
C ILE A 302 1.59 -0.05 -1.62
N TYR A 303 0.83 -0.49 -0.63
CA TYR A 303 1.38 -0.93 0.65
C TYR A 303 1.49 -2.45 0.62
N THR A 304 2.67 -2.95 0.94
CA THR A 304 2.97 -4.37 0.86
C THR A 304 3.88 -4.77 1.99
N ASP A 305 3.65 -5.97 2.53
CA ASP A 305 4.66 -6.63 3.34
C ASP A 305 5.64 -7.30 2.37
N ILE A 306 6.93 -7.23 2.68
CA ILE A 306 7.97 -7.92 1.92
C ILE A 306 8.64 -8.93 2.85
N LEU A 307 8.47 -10.21 2.55
CA LEU A 307 9.21 -11.27 3.21
C LEU A 307 10.46 -11.57 2.39
N ASN A 308 11.61 -11.27 2.96
CA ASN A 308 12.91 -11.60 2.39
C ASN A 308 13.50 -12.77 3.15
N PHE A 309 13.97 -13.80 2.45
CA PHE A 309 14.69 -14.89 3.09
C PHE A 309 15.83 -15.41 2.20
N PRO A 310 16.94 -15.82 2.83
CA PRO A 310 18.07 -16.38 2.12
C PRO A 310 17.78 -17.82 1.70
N VAL A 311 18.29 -18.18 0.53
CA VAL A 311 18.31 -19.55 0.02
C VAL A 311 19.77 -20.02 0.01
N PRO A 312 20.18 -20.91 0.94
CA PRO A 312 21.58 -21.34 1.05
C PRO A 312 21.96 -22.46 0.06
N ASP A 313 23.26 -22.63 -0.21
CA ASP A 313 23.84 -23.80 -0.86
C ASP A 313 24.03 -24.98 0.11
N ALA A 314 24.56 -26.11 -0.39
CA ALA A 314 24.87 -27.30 0.41
C ALA A 314 25.81 -27.04 1.60
N ARG A 315 26.54 -25.91 1.58
CA ARG A 315 27.52 -25.51 2.59
C ARG A 315 26.94 -24.46 3.55
N GLY A 316 25.64 -24.17 3.47
CA GLY A 316 24.96 -23.16 4.28
C GLY A 316 25.25 -21.73 3.83
N ARG A 317 25.91 -21.51 2.69
CA ARG A 317 26.23 -20.16 2.20
C ARG A 317 25.07 -19.64 1.37
N MET A 318 24.66 -18.39 1.61
CA MET A 318 23.62 -17.75 0.83
C MET A 318 23.93 -17.78 -0.68
N THR A 319 23.08 -18.43 -1.45
CA THR A 319 23.14 -18.48 -2.91
C THR A 319 22.20 -17.45 -3.52
N TYR A 320 20.99 -17.34 -2.97
CA TYR A 320 19.99 -16.39 -3.43
C TYR A 320 19.32 -15.67 -2.26
N MET A 321 18.77 -14.50 -2.54
CA MET A 321 17.77 -13.86 -1.71
C MET A 321 16.43 -13.99 -2.43
N MET A 322 15.40 -14.49 -1.76
CA MET A 322 14.05 -14.50 -2.29
C MET A 322 13.20 -13.46 -1.59
N SER A 323 12.50 -12.64 -2.38
CA SER A 323 11.53 -11.67 -1.89
C SER A 323 10.13 -12.08 -2.33
N ILE A 324 9.22 -12.21 -1.37
CA ILE A 324 7.79 -12.45 -1.61
C ILE A 324 7.01 -11.22 -1.14
N PHE A 325 6.16 -10.70 -2.00
CA PHE A 325 5.37 -9.51 -1.73
C PHE A 325 3.93 -9.90 -1.39
N PHE A 326 3.48 -9.49 -0.21
CA PHE A 326 2.09 -9.62 0.22
C PHE A 326 1.45 -8.24 0.20
N THR A 327 0.78 -7.93 -0.91
CA THR A 327 0.09 -6.65 -1.03
C THR A 327 -1.05 -6.56 -0.02
N SER A 328 -0.91 -5.66 0.95
CA SER A 328 -1.85 -5.49 2.05
C SER A 328 -2.92 -4.47 1.69
N ARG A 329 -2.55 -3.36 1.04
CA ARG A 329 -3.45 -2.28 0.60
C ARG A 329 -2.98 -1.68 -0.71
N ILE A 330 -3.88 -1.54 -1.67
CA ILE A 330 -3.64 -0.76 -2.90
C ILE A 330 -4.42 0.53 -2.75
N TYR A 331 -3.72 1.66 -2.61
CA TYR A 331 -4.36 2.98 -2.61
C TYR A 331 -4.55 3.39 -4.07
N GLN A 332 -5.72 3.03 -4.58
CA GLN A 332 -6.32 3.74 -5.71
C GLN A 332 -6.76 5.10 -5.20
N GLY A 333 -6.60 6.16 -6.00
CA GLY A 333 -7.21 7.45 -5.69
C GLY A 333 -8.67 7.23 -5.26
N ARG A 334 -9.19 7.98 -4.26
CA ARG A 334 -10.54 7.73 -3.70
C ARG A 334 -11.52 7.54 -4.87
N ALA A 335 -12.22 6.40 -4.93
CA ALA A 335 -13.04 6.05 -6.09
C ALA A 335 -14.01 7.17 -6.51
N ASP A 336 -14.49 7.95 -5.54
CA ASP A 336 -15.30 9.15 -5.77
C ASP A 336 -14.56 10.20 -6.63
N VAL A 337 -13.29 10.48 -6.34
CA VAL A 337 -12.45 11.46 -7.06
C VAL A 337 -12.12 10.96 -8.47
N ALA A 338 -11.77 9.68 -8.61
CA ALA A 338 -11.50 9.07 -9.92
C ALA A 338 -12.76 9.11 -10.81
N LYS A 339 -13.91 8.72 -10.26
CA LYS A 339 -15.20 8.77 -10.95
C LYS A 339 -15.62 10.19 -11.32
N VAL A 340 -15.29 11.17 -10.48
CA VAL A 340 -15.52 12.60 -10.79
C VAL A 340 -14.58 13.07 -11.90
N LYS A 341 -13.29 12.71 -11.90
CA LYS A 341 -12.37 13.02 -13.01
C LYS A 341 -12.87 12.42 -14.32
N GLU A 342 -13.21 11.14 -14.32
CA GLU A 342 -13.77 10.43 -15.47
C GLU A 342 -15.05 11.11 -15.98
N TYR A 343 -15.99 11.45 -15.09
CA TYR A 343 -17.20 12.15 -15.47
C TYR A 343 -16.90 13.51 -16.13
N LEU A 344 -16.02 14.32 -15.54
CA LEU A 344 -15.63 15.64 -16.06
C LEU A 344 -14.89 15.55 -17.39
N GLU A 345 -14.10 14.50 -17.59
CA GLU A 345 -13.38 14.23 -18.84
C GLU A 345 -14.28 13.73 -19.97
N ASN A 346 -15.35 13.02 -19.64
CA ASN A 346 -16.33 12.52 -20.61
C ASN A 346 -17.39 13.58 -20.98
N HIS A 347 -17.80 14.41 -20.01
CA HIS A 347 -18.84 15.45 -20.18
C HIS A 347 -18.22 16.85 -20.35
N TRP A 348 -16.95 16.92 -20.72
CA TRP A 348 -16.23 18.19 -20.83
C TRP A 348 -16.85 19.16 -21.84
N ARG A 349 -17.67 18.73 -22.81
CA ARG A 349 -18.31 19.65 -23.77
C ARG A 349 -19.51 20.39 -23.20
N GLU A 350 -20.15 19.84 -22.19
CA GLU A 350 -21.35 20.38 -21.56
C GLU A 350 -21.00 21.51 -20.59
N ALA A 351 -21.99 22.31 -20.18
CA ALA A 351 -21.80 23.31 -19.12
C ALA A 351 -21.50 22.62 -17.77
N PHE A 352 -20.63 23.22 -16.96
CA PHE A 352 -20.30 22.65 -15.66
C PHE A 352 -21.51 22.73 -14.72
N ASP A 353 -21.92 21.59 -14.18
CA ASP A 353 -23.00 21.44 -13.22
C ASP A 353 -22.47 20.73 -11.96
N ALA A 354 -22.42 21.48 -10.85
CA ALA A 354 -21.84 20.96 -9.61
C ALA A 354 -22.73 19.87 -8.98
N GLU A 355 -24.04 20.00 -9.10
CA GLU A 355 -25.06 19.06 -8.62
C GLU A 355 -24.99 17.75 -9.39
N ALA A 356 -24.91 17.80 -10.72
CA ALA A 356 -24.78 16.62 -11.57
C ALA A 356 -23.49 15.84 -11.26
N VAL A 357 -22.37 16.55 -11.12
CA VAL A 357 -21.07 15.95 -10.78
C VAL A 357 -21.12 15.31 -9.39
N ALA A 358 -21.71 15.98 -8.40
CA ALA A 358 -21.83 15.46 -7.04
C ALA A 358 -22.76 14.24 -6.94
N LYS A 359 -23.81 14.19 -7.77
CA LYS A 359 -24.74 13.07 -7.87
C LYS A 359 -24.07 11.78 -8.36
N THR A 360 -23.02 11.86 -9.19
CA THR A 360 -22.28 10.67 -9.67
C THR A 360 -21.67 9.83 -8.54
N VAL A 361 -21.42 10.47 -7.39
CA VAL A 361 -20.77 9.88 -6.20
C VAL A 361 -21.64 9.97 -4.95
N ASN A 362 -22.93 10.34 -5.08
CA ASN A 362 -23.88 10.48 -3.97
C ASN A 362 -23.39 11.42 -2.84
N LEU A 363 -22.71 12.52 -3.19
CA LEU A 363 -22.26 13.54 -2.24
C LEU A 363 -23.00 14.86 -2.44
N SER A 364 -22.95 15.75 -1.44
CA SER A 364 -23.31 17.15 -1.66
C SER A 364 -22.20 17.90 -2.42
N PRO A 365 -22.53 18.92 -3.23
CA PRO A 365 -21.52 19.68 -3.99
C PRO A 365 -20.41 20.27 -3.11
N SER A 366 -20.76 20.77 -1.92
CA SER A 366 -19.78 21.34 -0.98
C SER A 366 -18.86 20.28 -0.36
N HIS A 367 -19.36 19.07 -0.11
CA HIS A 367 -18.53 17.96 0.38
C HIS A 367 -17.61 17.47 -0.74
N LEU A 368 -18.15 17.28 -1.96
CA LEU A 368 -17.36 16.90 -3.12
C LEU A 368 -16.24 17.90 -3.39
N SER A 369 -16.53 19.20 -3.38
CA SER A 369 -15.53 20.24 -3.69
C SER A 369 -14.36 20.24 -2.69
N ARG A 370 -14.66 20.13 -1.39
CA ARG A 370 -13.64 19.98 -0.34
C ARG A 370 -12.82 18.71 -0.50
N LEU A 371 -13.51 17.59 -0.75
CA LEU A 371 -12.89 16.28 -0.95
C LEU A 371 -11.96 16.28 -2.16
N PHE A 372 -12.47 16.70 -3.32
CA PHE A 372 -11.74 16.74 -4.57
C PHE A 372 -10.53 17.67 -4.48
N LYS A 373 -10.67 18.83 -3.82
CA LYS A 373 -9.54 19.74 -3.55
C LYS A 373 -8.51 19.16 -2.60
N LYS A 374 -8.94 18.45 -1.55
CA LYS A 374 -8.02 17.75 -0.63
C LYS A 374 -7.16 16.72 -1.37
N HIS A 375 -7.72 16.02 -2.35
CA HIS A 375 -7.04 14.94 -3.07
C HIS A 375 -6.31 15.38 -4.36
N THR A 376 -6.77 16.43 -5.04
CA THR A 376 -6.19 16.87 -6.33
C THR A 376 -5.49 18.22 -6.26
N GLY A 377 -5.55 18.90 -5.12
CA GLY A 377 -5.04 20.27 -4.93
C GLY A 377 -5.95 21.37 -5.50
N ILE A 378 -6.90 21.03 -6.38
CA ILE A 378 -7.78 21.99 -7.07
C ILE A 378 -9.25 21.59 -6.96
N THR A 379 -10.18 22.52 -7.23
CA THR A 379 -11.62 22.20 -7.19
C THR A 379 -12.06 21.43 -8.44
N PRO A 380 -13.22 20.72 -8.40
CA PRO A 380 -13.76 20.08 -9.60
C PRO A 380 -13.95 21.04 -10.77
N TYR A 381 -14.37 22.28 -10.50
CA TYR A 381 -14.51 23.31 -11.53
C TYR A 381 -13.17 23.71 -12.14
N SER A 382 -12.14 23.90 -11.31
CA SER A 382 -10.79 24.20 -11.80
C SER A 382 -10.21 23.05 -12.63
N TYR A 383 -10.43 21.80 -12.23
CA TYR A 383 -10.03 20.62 -13.00
C TYR A 383 -10.74 20.57 -14.36
N TYR A 384 -12.06 20.77 -14.37
CA TYR A 384 -12.85 20.87 -15.59
C TYR A 384 -12.33 21.96 -16.54
N GLN A 385 -12.00 23.14 -15.99
CA GLN A 385 -11.39 24.22 -16.77
C GLN A 385 -10.04 23.81 -17.38
N GLU A 386 -9.21 23.06 -16.65
CA GLU A 386 -7.94 22.54 -17.16
C GLU A 386 -8.12 21.52 -18.27
N VAL A 387 -9.06 20.58 -18.11
CA VAL A 387 -9.45 19.63 -19.17
C VAL A 387 -9.83 20.40 -20.43
N LYS A 388 -10.70 21.41 -20.30
CA LYS A 388 -11.13 22.24 -21.42
C LYS A 388 -10.00 23.04 -22.07
N ILE A 389 -9.12 23.65 -21.29
CA ILE A 389 -7.95 24.36 -21.83
C ILE A 389 -7.02 23.42 -22.57
N ASN A 390 -6.82 22.19 -22.09
CA ASN A 390 -5.99 21.19 -22.75
C ASN A 390 -6.60 20.71 -24.08
N ARG A 391 -7.93 20.52 -24.12
CA ARG A 391 -8.66 20.22 -25.38
C ARG A 391 -8.57 21.38 -26.36
N LEU A 392 -8.72 22.61 -25.89
CA LEU A 392 -8.58 23.81 -26.72
C LEU A 392 -7.16 23.99 -27.25
N LYS A 393 -6.13 23.75 -26.43
CA LYS A 393 -4.74 23.72 -26.90
C LYS A 393 -4.57 22.72 -28.03
N ALA A 394 -5.14 21.52 -27.92
CA ALA A 394 -5.10 20.51 -28.99
C ALA A 394 -5.82 20.98 -30.26
N ALA A 395 -7.03 21.55 -30.14
CA ALA A 395 -7.78 22.10 -31.27
C ALA A 395 -7.06 23.28 -31.94
N LEU A 396 -6.34 24.11 -31.17
CA LEU A 396 -5.55 25.21 -31.71
C LEU A 396 -4.33 24.76 -32.52
N LYS A 397 -3.85 23.52 -32.35
CA LYS A 397 -2.79 22.93 -33.17
C LYS A 397 -3.28 22.49 -34.55
N ASP A 398 -4.58 22.22 -34.68
CA ASP A 398 -5.17 21.88 -35.97
C ASP A 398 -5.23 23.12 -36.85
N GLN A 399 -4.52 23.06 -37.98
CA GLN A 399 -4.42 24.17 -38.93
C GLN A 399 -5.62 24.25 -39.87
N THR A 400 -6.47 23.23 -39.91
CA THR A 400 -7.71 23.23 -40.69
C THR A 400 -8.81 24.05 -40.03
N LEU A 401 -8.70 24.30 -38.72
CA LEU A 401 -9.66 25.08 -37.94
C LEU A 401 -9.18 26.53 -37.78
N SER A 402 -10.04 27.51 -38.00
CA SER A 402 -9.85 28.87 -37.50
C SER A 402 -9.79 28.91 -35.97
N ILE A 403 -9.31 30.01 -35.38
CA ILE A 403 -9.27 30.15 -33.92
C ILE A 403 -10.70 30.12 -33.37
N ALA A 404 -11.65 30.77 -34.05
CA ALA A 404 -13.05 30.75 -33.64
C ALA A 404 -13.64 29.32 -33.69
N GLU A 405 -13.35 28.54 -34.72
CA GLU A 405 -13.81 27.15 -34.84
C GLU A 405 -13.15 26.23 -33.79
N ALA A 406 -11.89 26.47 -33.43
CA ALA A 406 -11.22 25.74 -32.35
C ALA A 406 -11.87 26.00 -30.97
N PHE A 407 -12.34 27.22 -30.71
CA PHE A 407 -13.12 27.54 -29.51
C PHE A 407 -14.52 26.89 -29.57
N LEU A 408 -15.19 26.99 -30.72
CA LEU A 408 -16.52 26.43 -30.93
C LEU A 408 -16.53 24.90 -30.75
N SER A 409 -15.51 24.20 -31.26
CA SER A 409 -15.36 22.73 -31.11
C SER A 409 -15.14 22.29 -29.66
N CYS A 410 -14.75 23.22 -28.78
CA CYS A 410 -14.59 23.02 -27.35
C CYS A 410 -15.81 23.48 -26.52
N GLY A 411 -16.91 23.86 -27.18
CA GLY A 411 -18.14 24.30 -26.53
C GLY A 411 -18.08 25.75 -26.01
N PHE A 412 -17.28 26.61 -26.63
CA PHE A 412 -17.18 28.02 -26.27
C PHE A 412 -17.29 28.94 -27.47
N GLU A 413 -17.92 30.09 -27.25
CA GLU A 413 -17.80 31.21 -28.18
C GLU A 413 -16.44 31.90 -27.98
N TYR A 414 -15.81 32.27 -29.10
CA TYR A 414 -14.57 33.02 -29.10
C TYR A 414 -14.81 34.47 -28.66
N THR A 415 -14.92 34.68 -27.35
CA THR A 415 -15.19 35.97 -26.71
C THR A 415 -13.99 36.48 -25.93
N GLY A 416 -14.02 37.76 -25.56
CA GLY A 416 -12.97 38.40 -24.76
C GLY A 416 -12.72 37.70 -23.41
N ASN A 417 -13.77 37.16 -22.78
CA ASN A 417 -13.68 36.47 -21.49
C ASN A 417 -12.85 35.17 -21.58
N TRP A 418 -13.13 34.32 -22.57
CA TRP A 418 -12.39 33.08 -22.77
C TRP A 418 -10.98 33.29 -23.30
N THR A 419 -10.77 34.36 -24.09
CA THR A 419 -9.43 34.76 -24.54
C THR A 419 -8.55 35.19 -23.37
N ARG A 420 -9.09 35.99 -22.45
CA ARG A 420 -8.40 36.40 -21.23
C ARG A 420 -8.13 35.20 -20.32
N PHE A 421 -9.12 34.34 -20.10
CA PHE A 421 -8.97 33.13 -19.30
C PHE A 421 -7.89 32.19 -19.86
N PHE A 422 -7.85 31.99 -21.18
CA PHE A 422 -6.78 31.22 -21.83
C PHE A 422 -5.41 31.85 -21.60
N LYS A 423 -5.29 33.18 -21.77
CA LYS A 423 -4.03 33.90 -21.50
C LYS A 423 -3.58 33.76 -20.04
N GLU A 424 -4.50 33.86 -19.09
CA GLU A 424 -4.22 33.68 -17.66
C GLU A 424 -3.73 32.26 -17.35
N LYS A 425 -4.30 31.23 -17.99
CA LYS A 425 -3.93 29.83 -17.76
C LYS A 425 -2.70 29.36 -18.54
N VAL A 426 -2.42 29.95 -19.70
CA VAL A 426 -1.39 29.48 -20.64
C VAL A 426 -0.20 30.44 -20.73
N GLY A 427 -0.35 31.67 -20.23
CA GLY A 427 0.67 32.73 -20.27
C GLY A 427 0.72 33.50 -21.58
N MET A 428 -0.06 33.10 -22.60
CA MET A 428 -0.10 33.72 -23.92
C MET A 428 -1.50 33.60 -24.53
N THR A 429 -1.83 34.49 -25.46
CA THR A 429 -3.13 34.47 -26.16
C THR A 429 -3.25 33.24 -27.07
N PRO A 430 -4.48 32.80 -27.42
CA PRO A 430 -4.69 31.69 -28.35
C PRO A 430 -3.98 31.87 -29.70
N SER A 431 -3.96 33.09 -30.23
CA SER A 431 -3.26 33.43 -31.47
C SER A 431 -1.74 33.31 -31.34
N GLU A 432 -1.16 33.72 -30.21
CA GLU A 432 0.27 33.56 -29.94
C GLU A 432 0.62 32.09 -29.74
N TYR A 433 -0.18 31.35 -28.97
CA TYR A 433 -0.01 29.91 -28.78
C TYR A 433 -0.04 29.14 -30.11
N ARG A 434 -0.99 29.46 -31.01
CA ARG A 434 -1.03 28.84 -32.34
C ARG A 434 0.23 29.13 -33.17
N LYS A 435 0.79 30.33 -33.05
CA LYS A 435 2.04 30.69 -33.75
C LYS A 435 3.26 29.93 -33.20
N THR A 436 3.32 29.64 -31.90
CA THR A 436 4.44 28.88 -31.32
C THR A 436 4.42 27.42 -31.72
N VAL A 437 3.25 26.82 -31.92
CA VAL A 437 3.11 25.43 -32.38
C VAL A 437 3.16 25.30 -33.92
N ARG A 438 3.31 26.43 -34.65
CA ARG A 438 3.49 26.46 -36.11
C ARG A 438 4.96 26.29 -36.54
N LYS A 439 5.91 26.49 -35.62
CA LYS A 439 7.32 26.13 -35.80
C LYS A 439 7.51 24.67 -35.42
#